data_AF-A0AAJ4MZV6-F1
#
_entry.id   AF-A0AAJ4MZV6-F1
#
_cell.length_a   1.000
_cell.length_b   1.000
_cell.length_c   1.000
_cell.angle_alpha   90.00
_cell.angle_beta   90.00
_cell.angle_gamma   90.00
#
_symmetry.space_group_name_H-M   'P 1'
#
loop_
_entity.id
_entity.type
_entity.pdbx_description
1 polymer ?
#
loop_
_entity_poly.entity_id
_entity_poly.type
_entity_poly.pdbx_seq_one_letter_code
_entity_poly.pdbx_strand_id
1 'polypeptide(L)'
;MTSVLRPWLSNLPLMQQAVLMTAVRAEDGTPKHHPMKDTVRLLRRAVFVSSFSGKEFDNPWEDEGQGGSFSRPLRHNQTVESVQDAFIDARDEMSHHYYTHFMHASHIIAVHHPDAVNRRIFREIYDRMVHALHLAPETDEAMTLRLSDSSAMWKAREDRSTNCSD
;
A
#
# COMPACT_ATOMS: atom_id res chain seq x y z
N MET A 1 -7.92 -5.48 23.24
CA MET A 1 -8.88 -4.73 22.40
C MET A 1 -8.90 -5.39 21.04
N THR A 2 -10.07 -5.73 20.50
CA THR A 2 -10.19 -6.33 19.17
C THR A 2 -10.01 -5.23 18.12
N SER A 3 -9.12 -5.43 17.15
CA SER A 3 -8.86 -4.48 16.06
C SER A 3 -8.94 -5.20 14.72
N VAL A 4 -9.41 -4.50 13.69
CA VAL A 4 -9.33 -4.97 12.29
C VAL A 4 -7.94 -4.72 11.69
N LEU A 5 -7.13 -3.87 12.33
CA LEU A 5 -5.76 -3.58 11.93
C LEU A 5 -4.80 -4.64 12.46
N ARG A 6 -3.84 -5.04 11.65
CA ARG A 6 -2.76 -5.92 12.11
C ARG A 6 -1.92 -5.24 13.20
N PRO A 7 -1.44 -5.96 14.23
CA PRO A 7 -0.76 -5.38 15.38
C PRO A 7 0.51 -4.58 15.04
N TRP A 8 1.24 -4.97 13.98
CA TRP A 8 2.48 -4.29 13.62
C TRP A 8 2.28 -2.82 13.24
N LEU A 9 1.07 -2.45 12.79
CA LEU A 9 0.72 -1.09 12.38
C LEU A 9 0.77 -0.10 13.55
N SER A 10 0.51 -0.55 14.79
CA SER A 10 0.54 0.34 15.95
C SER A 10 1.96 0.78 16.33
N ASN A 11 2.99 0.18 15.72
CA ASN A 11 4.39 0.58 15.91
C ASN A 11 4.87 1.62 14.88
N LEU A 12 4.02 1.99 13.91
CA LEU A 12 4.35 2.99 12.89
C LEU A 12 4.05 4.41 13.38
N PRO A 13 4.73 5.44 12.82
CA PRO A 13 4.26 6.82 12.94
C PRO A 13 2.81 6.98 12.47
N LEU A 14 2.05 7.85 13.11
CA LEU A 14 0.65 8.13 12.78
C LEU A 14 0.49 8.58 11.32
N MET A 15 1.44 9.35 10.78
CA MET A 15 1.42 9.72 9.37
C MET A 15 1.52 8.51 8.42
N GLN A 16 2.37 7.53 8.71
CA GLN A 16 2.45 6.30 7.92
C GLN A 16 1.17 5.46 8.06
N GLN A 17 0.62 5.36 9.28
CA GLN A 17 -0.67 4.70 9.50
C GLN A 17 -1.77 5.35 8.65
N ALA A 18 -1.82 6.69 8.61
CA ALA A 18 -2.78 7.43 7.81
C ALA A 18 -2.63 7.14 6.31
N VAL A 19 -1.40 7.13 5.77
CA VAL A 19 -1.13 6.77 4.37
C VAL A 19 -1.63 5.36 4.03
N LEU A 20 -1.41 4.38 4.92
CA LEU A 20 -1.93 3.03 4.70
C LEU A 20 -3.46 3.01 4.71
N MET A 21 -4.10 3.71 5.66
CA MET A 21 -5.57 3.76 5.77
C MET A 21 -6.24 4.47 4.59
N THR A 22 -5.59 5.44 3.96
CA THR A 22 -6.13 6.08 2.76
C THR A 22 -5.93 5.21 1.52
N ALA A 23 -4.78 4.54 1.38
CA ALA A 23 -4.45 3.74 0.20
C ALA A 23 -5.24 2.42 0.08
N VAL A 24 -5.71 1.83 1.19
CA VAL A 24 -6.54 0.60 1.15
C VAL A 24 -7.87 0.79 0.43
N ARG A 25 -8.31 2.04 0.28
CA ARG A 25 -9.44 2.41 -0.55
C ARG A 25 -8.96 2.56 -1.98
N ALA A 26 -9.46 1.70 -2.86
CA ALA A 26 -9.21 1.87 -4.29
C ALA A 26 -9.84 3.19 -4.77
N GLU A 27 -9.28 3.76 -5.83
CA GLU A 27 -9.74 5.02 -6.40
C GLU A 27 -11.24 5.01 -6.78
N ASP A 28 -11.93 6.08 -6.40
CA ASP A 28 -13.33 6.29 -6.75
C ASP A 28 -13.51 6.56 -8.25
N GLY A 29 -14.66 6.16 -8.80
CA GLY A 29 -14.96 6.32 -10.23
C GLY A 29 -14.38 5.23 -11.15
N THR A 30 -13.51 4.36 -10.63
CA THR A 30 -12.96 3.24 -11.40
C THR A 30 -13.96 2.09 -11.58
N PRO A 31 -13.91 1.35 -12.71
CA PRO A 31 -14.78 0.21 -12.96
C PRO A 31 -14.72 -0.85 -11.85
N LYS A 32 -15.84 -1.59 -11.68
CA LYS A 32 -15.92 -2.66 -10.66
C LYS A 32 -14.79 -3.69 -10.79
N HIS A 33 -14.35 -3.97 -12.01
CA HIS A 33 -13.35 -4.97 -12.34
C HIS A 33 -12.03 -4.37 -12.83
N HIS A 34 -11.74 -3.11 -12.47
CA HIS A 34 -10.48 -2.47 -12.81
C HIS A 34 -9.27 -3.29 -12.30
N PRO A 35 -8.20 -3.47 -13.11
CA PRO A 35 -7.04 -4.30 -12.74
C PRO A 35 -6.39 -3.95 -11.41
N MET A 36 -6.41 -2.67 -11.01
CA MET A 36 -5.79 -2.23 -9.76
C MET A 36 -6.32 -2.96 -8.52
N LYS A 37 -7.56 -3.47 -8.56
CA LYS A 37 -8.22 -4.03 -7.39
C LYS A 37 -7.55 -5.28 -6.87
N ASP A 38 -6.85 -6.02 -7.73
CA ASP A 38 -6.13 -7.21 -7.30
C ASP A 38 -4.89 -6.81 -6.48
N THR A 39 -4.15 -5.78 -6.88
CA THR A 39 -3.04 -5.22 -6.09
C THR A 39 -3.53 -4.54 -4.80
N VAL A 40 -4.67 -3.85 -4.85
CA VAL A 40 -5.29 -3.26 -3.63
C VAL A 40 -5.71 -4.35 -2.65
N ARG A 41 -6.12 -5.53 -3.11
CA ARG A 41 -6.40 -6.67 -2.21
C ARG A 41 -5.13 -7.17 -1.52
N LEU A 42 -3.99 -7.19 -2.21
CA LEU A 42 -2.70 -7.47 -1.56
C LEU A 42 -2.44 -6.46 -0.43
N LEU A 43 -2.64 -5.17 -0.72
CA LEU A 43 -2.47 -4.10 0.29
C LEU A 43 -3.37 -4.35 1.51
N ARG A 44 -4.65 -4.67 1.28
CA ARG A 44 -5.60 -4.95 2.37
C ARG A 44 -5.21 -6.17 3.19
N ARG A 45 -4.67 -7.22 2.58
CA ARG A 45 -4.19 -8.44 3.30
C ARG A 45 -2.96 -8.14 4.16
N ALA A 46 -2.09 -7.23 3.71
CA ALA A 46 -0.94 -6.76 4.49
C ALA A 46 -1.31 -5.83 5.67
N VAL A 47 -2.49 -5.19 5.61
CA VAL A 47 -2.93 -4.17 6.58
C VAL A 47 -4.00 -4.67 7.56
N PHE A 48 -4.94 -5.49 7.09
CA PHE A 48 -6.10 -5.92 7.88
C PHE A 48 -6.03 -7.39 8.27
N VAL A 49 -6.58 -7.70 9.43
CA VAL A 49 -6.99 -9.08 9.74
C VAL A 49 -8.29 -9.41 9.01
N SER A 50 -8.54 -10.68 8.75
CA SER A 50 -9.82 -11.15 8.21
C SER A 50 -10.97 -10.73 9.12
N SER A 51 -12.01 -10.11 8.55
CA SER A 51 -13.25 -9.83 9.28
C SER A 51 -14.06 -11.09 9.60
N PHE A 52 -13.80 -12.20 8.91
CA PHE A 52 -14.53 -13.45 9.09
C PHE A 52 -13.86 -14.38 10.10
N SER A 53 -12.53 -14.43 10.15
CA SER A 53 -11.79 -15.28 11.09
C SER A 53 -10.90 -14.58 12.10
N GLY A 54 -10.66 -13.28 11.95
CA GLY A 54 -9.70 -12.55 12.76
C GLY A 54 -8.24 -12.93 12.51
N LYS A 55 -7.95 -13.74 11.48
CA LYS A 55 -6.59 -14.17 11.13
C LYS A 55 -5.86 -13.19 10.23
N GLU A 56 -4.54 -13.21 10.31
CA GLU A 56 -3.65 -12.51 9.39
C GLU A 56 -3.43 -13.34 8.14
N PHE A 57 -3.31 -12.68 6.99
CA PHE A 57 -3.04 -13.35 5.71
C PHE A 57 -1.61 -13.06 5.27
N ASP A 58 -0.69 -13.98 5.55
CA ASP A 58 0.71 -13.83 5.17
C ASP A 58 0.99 -14.30 3.74
N ASN A 59 0.10 -15.10 3.16
CA ASN A 59 0.22 -15.62 1.81
C ASN A 59 -0.83 -14.98 0.85
N PRO A 60 -0.41 -14.40 -0.29
CA PRO A 60 -1.31 -13.84 -1.32
C PRO A 60 -2.36 -14.80 -1.90
N TRP A 61 -2.06 -16.11 -1.91
CA TRP A 61 -2.90 -17.15 -2.51
C TRP A 61 -3.74 -17.91 -1.50
N GLU A 62 -3.53 -17.67 -0.21
CA GLU A 62 -4.21 -18.42 0.86
C GLU A 62 -5.72 -18.17 0.83
N ASP A 63 -6.44 -19.22 0.44
CA ASP A 63 -7.89 -19.26 0.37
C ASP A 63 -8.46 -19.92 1.63
N GLU A 64 -8.67 -19.11 2.65
CA GLU A 64 -9.46 -19.55 3.81
C GLU A 64 -10.96 -19.31 3.62
N GLY A 65 -11.46 -18.96 2.43
CA GLY A 65 -12.89 -18.67 2.22
C GLY A 65 -13.41 -17.46 3.00
N GLN A 66 -12.51 -16.61 3.50
CA GLN A 66 -12.76 -15.67 4.62
C GLN A 66 -12.26 -14.25 4.37
N GLY A 67 -12.00 -13.84 3.13
CA GLY A 67 -11.66 -12.45 2.79
C GLY A 67 -12.80 -11.63 2.17
N GLY A 68 -13.91 -12.30 1.82
CA GLY A 68 -14.96 -11.73 0.99
C GLY A 68 -14.42 -11.13 -0.32
N SER A 69 -15.12 -10.15 -0.88
CA SER A 69 -14.63 -9.39 -2.05
C SER A 69 -13.55 -8.36 -1.70
N PHE A 70 -13.40 -8.05 -0.40
CA PHE A 70 -12.55 -6.98 0.11
C PHE A 70 -11.07 -7.38 0.16
N SER A 71 -10.76 -8.56 0.70
CA SER A 71 -9.39 -9.09 0.88
C SER A 71 -9.22 -10.50 0.30
N ARG A 72 -10.01 -10.84 -0.74
CA ARG A 72 -9.92 -12.13 -1.45
C ARG A 72 -8.47 -12.44 -1.88
N PRO A 73 -8.01 -13.70 -1.80
CA PRO A 73 -6.74 -14.09 -2.39
C PRO A 73 -6.70 -13.84 -3.90
N LEU A 74 -5.48 -13.85 -4.43
CA LEU A 74 -5.23 -13.93 -5.86
C LEU A 74 -5.83 -15.23 -6.42
N ARG A 75 -6.31 -15.19 -7.67
CA ARG A 75 -6.82 -16.39 -8.35
C ARG A 75 -5.66 -17.36 -8.60
N HIS A 76 -5.94 -18.65 -8.70
CA HIS A 76 -4.90 -19.67 -8.89
C HIS A 76 -4.10 -19.52 -10.20
N ASN A 77 -4.67 -18.85 -11.20
CA ASN A 77 -3.99 -18.52 -12.45
C ASN A 77 -3.29 -17.16 -12.45
N GLN A 78 -3.30 -16.44 -11.31
CA GLN A 78 -2.62 -15.16 -11.14
C GLN A 78 -1.34 -15.37 -10.33
N THR A 79 -0.25 -14.83 -10.85
CA THR A 79 0.98 -14.63 -10.08
C THR A 79 1.00 -13.20 -9.53
N VAL A 80 1.84 -12.95 -8.52
CA VAL A 80 2.04 -11.60 -8.00
C VAL A 80 2.50 -10.67 -9.12
N GLU A 81 3.45 -11.12 -9.94
CA GLU A 81 3.99 -10.37 -11.08
C GLU A 81 2.89 -10.01 -12.08
N SER A 82 2.02 -10.95 -12.46
CA SER A 82 0.93 -10.69 -13.41
C SER A 82 -0.06 -9.61 -12.92
N VAL A 83 -0.28 -9.54 -11.60
CA VAL A 83 -1.16 -8.55 -10.97
C VAL A 83 -0.47 -7.19 -10.89
N GLN A 84 0.85 -7.18 -10.62
CA GLN A 84 1.65 -5.98 -10.67
C GLN A 84 1.72 -5.40 -12.10
N ASP A 85 1.96 -6.23 -13.12
CA ASP A 85 1.96 -5.84 -14.53
C ASP A 85 0.66 -5.13 -14.89
N ALA A 86 -0.47 -5.77 -14.59
CA ALA A 86 -1.79 -5.21 -14.88
C ALA A 86 -2.06 -3.89 -14.13
N PHE A 87 -1.53 -3.72 -12.91
CA PHE A 87 -1.64 -2.46 -12.18
C PHE A 87 -0.80 -1.34 -12.80
N ILE A 88 0.44 -1.65 -13.21
CA ILE A 88 1.35 -0.67 -13.83
C ILE A 88 0.87 -0.27 -15.23
N ASP A 89 0.33 -1.21 -16.00
CA ASP A 89 -0.23 -0.95 -17.32
C ASP A 89 -1.47 -0.04 -17.24
N ALA A 90 -2.31 -0.24 -16.22
CA ALA A 90 -3.50 0.58 -15.98
C ALA A 90 -3.22 1.93 -15.29
N ARG A 91 -1.94 2.35 -15.14
CA ARG A 91 -1.60 3.56 -14.37
C ARG A 91 -2.20 4.85 -14.90
N ASP A 92 -2.34 4.95 -16.22
CA ASP A 92 -2.89 6.14 -16.89
C ASP A 92 -4.43 6.22 -16.78
N GLU A 93 -5.08 5.15 -16.30
CA GLU A 93 -6.51 5.12 -15.97
C GLU A 93 -6.81 5.59 -14.53
N MET A 94 -5.75 5.84 -13.74
CA MET A 94 -5.84 6.24 -12.34
C MET A 94 -5.44 7.71 -12.15
N SER A 95 -5.99 8.41 -11.15
CA SER A 95 -5.46 9.71 -10.79
C SER A 95 -4.03 9.57 -10.26
N HIS A 96 -3.21 10.53 -10.65
CA HIS A 96 -1.83 10.61 -10.18
C HIS A 96 -1.75 10.69 -8.65
N HIS A 97 -2.73 11.33 -8.00
CA HIS A 97 -2.78 11.43 -6.54
C HIS A 97 -3.01 10.06 -5.88
N TYR A 98 -3.96 9.27 -6.37
CA TYR A 98 -4.15 7.91 -5.87
C TYR A 98 -2.93 7.03 -6.12
N TYR A 99 -2.37 7.08 -7.34
CA TYR A 99 -1.18 6.30 -7.69
C TYR A 99 0.01 6.59 -6.77
N THR A 100 0.29 7.87 -6.50
CA THR A 100 1.38 8.27 -5.60
C THR A 100 1.11 7.90 -4.14
N HIS A 101 -0.14 7.99 -3.65
CA HIS A 101 -0.49 7.46 -2.33
C HIS A 101 -0.28 5.95 -2.20
N PHE A 102 -0.67 5.18 -3.23
CA PHE A 102 -0.44 3.74 -3.26
C PHE A 102 1.05 3.39 -3.34
N MET A 103 1.84 4.18 -4.07
CA MET A 103 3.30 4.06 -4.12
C MET A 103 3.91 4.22 -2.71
N HIS A 104 3.50 5.25 -1.98
CA HIS A 104 3.97 5.48 -0.61
C HIS A 104 3.52 4.38 0.36
N ALA A 105 2.27 3.91 0.27
CA ALA A 105 1.79 2.78 1.06
C ALA A 105 2.61 1.51 0.80
N SER A 106 2.98 1.27 -0.46
CA SER A 106 3.83 0.13 -0.83
C SER A 106 5.22 0.25 -0.23
N HIS A 107 5.83 1.44 -0.26
CA HIS A 107 7.12 1.68 0.39
C HIS A 107 7.07 1.42 1.91
N ILE A 108 6.03 1.89 2.60
CA ILE A 108 5.85 1.67 4.04
C ILE A 108 5.83 0.17 4.37
N ILE A 109 5.08 -0.63 3.61
CA ILE A 109 5.00 -2.09 3.81
C ILE A 109 6.34 -2.75 3.51
N ALA A 110 7.01 -2.33 2.44
CA ALA A 110 8.32 -2.85 2.06
C ALA A 110 9.36 -2.69 3.18
N VAL A 111 9.28 -1.61 3.96
CA VAL A 111 10.19 -1.33 5.07
C VAL A 111 9.77 -2.01 6.36
N HIS A 112 8.51 -1.87 6.75
CA HIS A 112 8.11 -2.13 8.14
C HIS A 112 7.32 -3.43 8.36
N HIS A 113 6.81 -4.07 7.32
CA HIS A 113 5.98 -5.26 7.49
C HIS A 113 6.79 -6.40 8.15
N PRO A 114 6.26 -7.14 9.15
CA PRO A 114 7.02 -8.16 9.87
C PRO A 114 7.40 -9.37 9.01
N ASP A 115 6.51 -9.77 8.10
CA ASP A 115 6.76 -10.86 7.16
C ASP A 115 7.62 -10.41 5.96
N ALA A 116 8.67 -11.19 5.68
CA ALA A 116 9.64 -10.92 4.63
C ALA A 116 9.09 -11.10 3.21
N VAL A 117 8.09 -11.96 3.02
CA VAL A 117 7.46 -12.16 1.71
C VAL A 117 6.68 -10.91 1.32
N ASN A 118 5.85 -10.39 2.21
CA ASN A 118 5.16 -9.13 2.01
C ASN A 118 6.14 -7.97 1.79
N ARG A 119 7.21 -7.85 2.59
CA ARG A 119 8.23 -6.82 2.36
C ARG A 119 8.80 -6.87 0.93
N ARG A 120 9.17 -8.07 0.45
CA ARG A 120 9.70 -8.25 -0.91
C ARG A 120 8.67 -7.86 -1.99
N ILE A 121 7.44 -8.38 -1.89
CA ILE A 121 6.37 -8.09 -2.85
C ILE A 121 6.12 -6.59 -2.96
N PHE A 122 6.01 -5.90 -1.83
CA PHE A 122 5.73 -4.47 -1.83
C PHE A 122 6.94 -3.61 -2.19
N ARG A 123 8.17 -4.11 -1.97
CA ARG A 123 9.38 -3.48 -2.53
C ARG A 123 9.34 -3.50 -4.06
N GLU A 124 9.05 -4.66 -4.65
CA GLU A 124 8.94 -4.79 -6.10
C GLU A 124 7.85 -3.89 -6.67
N ILE A 125 6.67 -3.83 -6.05
CA ILE A 125 5.59 -2.89 -6.43
C ILE A 125 6.10 -1.45 -6.40
N TYR A 126 6.69 -1.03 -5.29
CA TYR A 126 7.19 0.33 -5.11
C TYR A 126 8.22 0.70 -6.18
N ASP A 127 9.25 -0.12 -6.37
CA ASP A 127 10.32 0.14 -7.33
C ASP A 127 9.77 0.23 -8.77
N ARG A 128 8.82 -0.64 -9.12
CA ARG A 128 8.16 -0.60 -10.43
C ARG A 128 7.35 0.67 -10.64
N MET A 129 6.61 1.12 -9.62
CA MET A 129 5.83 2.36 -9.71
C MET A 129 6.71 3.59 -9.86
N VAL A 130 7.79 3.66 -9.09
CA VAL A 130 8.80 4.73 -9.17
C VAL A 130 9.42 4.79 -10.56
N HIS A 131 9.86 3.65 -11.10
CA HIS A 131 10.47 3.58 -12.43
C HIS A 131 9.47 3.85 -13.56
N ALA A 132 8.20 3.45 -13.40
CA ALA A 132 7.14 3.77 -14.35
C ALA A 132 6.85 5.27 -14.45
N LEU A 133 7.16 6.04 -13.40
CA LEU A 133 7.13 7.50 -13.39
C LEU A 133 8.48 8.15 -13.75
N HIS A 134 9.50 7.36 -14.11
CA HIS A 134 10.86 7.81 -14.40
C HIS A 134 11.54 8.55 -13.23
N LEU A 135 11.25 8.12 -12.00
CA LEU A 135 11.84 8.66 -10.78
C LEU A 135 12.95 7.74 -10.26
N ALA A 136 13.73 8.25 -9.30
CA ALA A 136 14.66 7.46 -8.51
C ALA A 136 13.98 7.02 -7.20
N PRO A 137 14.18 5.76 -6.74
CA PRO A 137 13.66 5.31 -5.46
C PRO A 137 14.18 6.16 -4.30
N GLU A 138 13.26 6.57 -3.41
CA GLU A 138 13.58 7.21 -2.14
C GLU A 138 14.16 6.16 -1.16
N THR A 139 15.13 6.55 -0.33
CA THR A 139 15.66 5.64 0.70
C THR A 139 14.64 5.40 1.81
N ASP A 140 14.80 4.31 2.55
CA ASP A 140 13.89 3.94 3.64
C ASP A 140 13.93 4.96 4.78
N GLU A 141 15.12 5.49 5.09
CA GLU A 141 15.32 6.55 6.09
C GLU A 141 14.66 7.85 5.64
N ALA A 142 14.82 8.20 4.37
CA ALA A 142 14.24 9.41 3.79
C ALA A 142 12.71 9.37 3.84
N MET A 143 12.09 8.26 3.41
CA MET A 143 10.64 8.05 3.51
C MET A 143 10.19 8.09 4.98
N THR A 144 10.89 7.40 5.87
CA THR A 144 10.58 7.35 7.31
C THR A 144 10.59 8.75 7.93
N LEU A 145 11.60 9.57 7.62
CA LEU A 145 11.69 10.94 8.10
C LEU A 145 10.56 11.83 7.55
N ARG A 146 10.27 11.73 6.25
CA ARG A 146 9.22 12.51 5.56
C ARG A 146 7.81 12.16 6.06
N LEU A 147 7.58 10.91 6.43
CA LEU A 147 6.31 10.41 6.98
C LEU A 147 6.40 10.16 8.50
N SER A 148 7.26 10.88 9.21
CA SER A 148 7.34 10.83 10.67
C SER A 148 6.29 11.74 11.31
N ASP A 149 6.02 11.58 12.60
CA ASP A 149 5.11 12.46 13.35
C ASP A 149 5.76 13.80 13.76
N SER A 150 6.85 14.20 13.09
CA SER A 150 7.57 15.44 13.33
C SER A 150 7.26 16.47 12.24
N SER A 151 6.51 17.51 12.62
CA SER A 151 6.21 18.64 11.71
C SER A 151 7.48 19.30 11.17
N ALA A 152 8.54 19.41 11.99
CA ALA A 152 9.81 19.97 11.54
C ALA A 152 10.49 19.13 10.44
N MET A 153 10.46 17.80 10.57
CA MET A 153 11.01 16.90 9.55
C MET A 153 10.18 16.91 8.26
N TRP A 154 8.86 16.99 8.40
CA TRP A 154 7.95 17.12 7.27
C TRP A 154 8.20 18.43 6.49
N LYS A 155 8.21 19.59 7.18
CA LYS A 155 8.47 20.91 6.58
C LYS A 155 9.85 21.00 5.92
N ALA A 156 10.86 20.31 6.46
CA ALA A 156 12.22 20.34 5.91
C ALA A 156 12.32 19.77 4.48
N ARG A 157 11.33 19.00 4.02
CA ARG A 157 11.34 18.34 2.70
C ARG A 157 10.15 18.75 1.82
N GLU A 158 9.34 19.69 2.30
CA GLU A 158 8.13 20.14 1.62
C GLU A 158 8.46 21.16 0.51
N ASP A 159 7.69 21.13 -0.58
CA ASP A 159 7.78 22.15 -1.62
C ASP A 159 7.16 23.48 -1.14
N ARG A 160 7.75 24.60 -1.58
CA ARG A 160 7.32 25.95 -1.19
C ARG A 160 5.85 26.25 -1.50
N SER A 161 5.26 25.57 -2.48
CA SER A 161 3.85 25.72 -2.86
C SER A 161 2.87 25.07 -1.88
N THR A 162 3.33 24.22 -0.97
CA THR A 162 2.47 23.44 -0.06
C THR A 162 2.25 24.14 1.28
N ASN A 163 2.74 25.39 1.43
CA ASN A 163 2.47 26.29 2.56
C ASN A 163 0.99 26.74 2.58
N CYS A 164 0.07 25.80 2.73
CA CYS A 164 -1.33 26.05 3.04
C CYS A 164 -1.52 25.78 4.54
N SER A 165 -1.78 26.85 5.28
CA SER A 165 -2.13 26.94 6.71
C SER A 165 -0.96 27.28 7.66
N ASP A 166 -0.69 28.58 7.77
CA ASP A 166 -0.32 29.19 9.07
C ASP A 166 -1.58 29.41 9.91
#